data_AF-A0A9C7ES06-F1
#
_entry.id   AF-A0A9C7ES06-F1
#
_cell.length_a   1.000
_cell.length_b   1.000
_cell.length_c   1.000
_cell.angle_alpha   90.00
_cell.angle_beta   90.00
_cell.angle_gamma   90.00
#
_symmetry.space_group_name_H-M   'P 1'
#
loop_
_entity.id
_entity.type
_entity.pdbx_description
1 polymer ?
#
loop_
_entity_poly.entity_id
_entity_poly.type
_entity_poly.pdbx_seq_one_letter_code
_entity_poly.pdbx_strand_id
1 'polypeptide(L)'
;MKQPRRGESENRRRAVQKCRTYVQHNWDGIASYKNYREEIVGCSAEPHVSHVLSARMSSRPMAWSIGGAGRMAQLRVMEANGFSVREHYATLLSSRERGKLSCAPETIRAQRTLAAKYFDRLQAHLPALDGSRNSLTMVLKSLAFPA
;
A
#
# COMPACT_ATOMS: atom_id res chain seq x y z
N MET A 1 -34.61 16.52 38.36
CA MET A 1 -33.30 16.10 37.83
C MET A 1 -32.70 15.07 38.79
N LYS A 2 -32.36 13.85 38.34
CA LYS A 2 -31.73 12.83 39.21
C LYS A 2 -30.30 13.25 39.54
N GLN A 3 -29.96 13.30 40.82
CA GLN A 3 -28.59 13.59 41.28
C GLN A 3 -27.60 12.50 40.82
N PRO A 4 -26.33 12.86 40.54
CA PRO A 4 -25.33 11.89 40.08
C PRO A 4 -24.97 10.89 41.18
N ARG A 5 -24.79 9.62 40.81
CA ARG A 5 -24.28 8.59 41.71
C ARG A 5 -22.85 8.95 42.14
N ARG A 6 -22.59 8.87 43.44
CA ARG A 6 -21.30 9.17 44.08
C ARG A 6 -20.20 8.28 43.46
N GLY A 7 -19.21 8.87 42.79
CA GLY A 7 -18.02 8.16 42.28
C GLY A 7 -17.73 8.26 40.76
N GLU A 8 -18.60 8.86 39.95
CA GLU A 8 -18.30 9.03 38.52
C GLU A 8 -17.38 10.23 38.26
N SER A 9 -16.23 9.96 37.63
CA SER A 9 -15.35 11.01 37.13
C SER A 9 -16.05 11.85 36.07
N GLU A 10 -15.74 13.15 36.02
CA GLU A 10 -16.30 14.08 35.03
C GLU A 10 -16.08 13.60 33.59
N ASN A 11 -14.94 12.95 33.32
CA ASN A 11 -14.65 12.32 32.03
C ASN A 11 -15.65 11.20 31.68
N ARG A 12 -16.03 10.37 32.65
CA ARG A 12 -17.01 9.29 32.45
C ARG A 12 -18.38 9.85 32.12
N ARG A 13 -18.81 10.92 32.81
CA ARG A 13 -20.08 11.59 32.52
C ARG A 13 -20.11 12.17 31.12
N ARG A 14 -19.03 12.84 30.70
CA ARG A 14 -18.89 13.37 29.33
C ARG A 14 -18.93 12.26 28.28
N ALA A 15 -18.26 11.13 28.53
CA ALA A 15 -18.28 9.99 27.62
C ALA A 15 -19.70 9.40 27.48
N VAL A 16 -20.41 9.20 28.59
CA VAL A 16 -21.80 8.71 28.58
C VAL A 16 -22.72 9.68 27.85
N GLN A 17 -22.59 10.99 28.11
CA GLN A 17 -23.39 11.99 27.44
C GLN A 17 -23.14 12.00 25.93
N LYS A 18 -21.87 11.96 25.50
CA LYS A 18 -21.50 11.84 24.08
C LYS A 18 -22.10 10.59 23.43
N CYS A 19 -21.99 9.44 24.08
CA CYS A 19 -22.55 8.19 23.58
C CYS A 19 -24.07 8.28 23.41
N ARG A 20 -24.78 8.81 24.43
CA ARG A 20 -26.23 9.01 24.35
C ARG A 20 -26.61 9.92 23.20
N THR A 21 -25.93 11.05 23.06
CA THR A 21 -26.16 12.01 21.98
C THR A 21 -25.91 11.35 20.62
N TYR A 22 -24.84 10.56 20.47
CA TYR A 22 -24.56 9.83 19.24
C TYR A 22 -25.68 8.83 18.88
N VAL A 23 -26.10 7.99 19.84
CA VAL A 23 -27.16 7.00 19.62
C VAL A 23 -28.47 7.69 19.24
N GLN A 24 -28.82 8.79 19.90
CA GLN A 24 -30.05 9.55 19.59
C GLN A 24 -30.02 10.14 18.17
N HIS A 25 -28.90 10.76 17.76
CA HIS A 25 -28.79 11.36 16.42
C HIS A 25 -28.73 10.33 15.29
N ASN A 26 -28.32 9.09 15.57
CA ASN A 26 -28.20 8.03 14.58
C ASN A 26 -29.29 6.95 14.72
N TRP A 27 -30.33 7.22 15.52
CA TRP A 27 -31.33 6.21 15.87
C TRP A 27 -32.05 5.65 14.65
N ASP A 28 -32.37 6.49 13.67
CA ASP A 28 -33.04 6.05 12.43
C ASP A 28 -32.19 5.02 11.66
N GLY A 29 -30.88 5.26 11.58
CA GLY A 29 -29.93 4.33 10.98
C GLY A 29 -29.80 3.03 11.80
N ILE A 30 -29.76 3.11 13.13
CA ILE A 30 -29.70 1.94 14.00
C ILE A 30 -30.99 1.11 13.91
N ALA A 31 -32.15 1.76 13.90
CA ALA A 31 -33.46 1.13 13.83
C ALA A 31 -33.74 0.53 12.44
N SER A 32 -33.11 1.05 11.38
CA SER A 32 -33.24 0.53 10.02
C SER A 32 -32.92 -0.97 9.93
N TYR A 33 -31.97 -1.47 10.74
CA TYR A 33 -31.63 -2.89 10.79
C TYR A 33 -32.81 -3.79 11.16
N LYS A 34 -33.73 -3.29 12.00
CA LYS A 34 -34.95 -4.04 12.37
C LYS A 34 -35.94 -4.11 11.22
N ASN A 35 -36.07 -3.02 10.46
CA ASN A 35 -37.08 -2.89 9.41
C ASN A 35 -36.67 -3.60 8.11
N TYR A 36 -35.37 -3.58 7.78
CA TYR A 36 -34.83 -4.13 6.53
C TYR A 36 -33.98 -5.38 6.78
N ARG A 37 -34.27 -6.14 7.83
CA ARG A 37 -33.43 -7.26 8.28
C ARG A 37 -33.21 -8.33 7.19
N GLU A 38 -34.21 -8.54 6.33
CA GLU A 38 -34.15 -9.51 5.23
C GLU A 38 -33.33 -8.99 4.03
N GLU A 39 -33.24 -7.68 3.87
CA GLU A 39 -32.47 -7.02 2.80
C GLU A 39 -31.02 -6.73 3.22
N ILE A 40 -30.78 -6.55 4.53
CA ILE A 40 -29.46 -6.24 5.08
C ILE A 40 -28.67 -7.53 5.33
N VAL A 41 -27.71 -7.78 4.46
CA VAL A 41 -26.65 -8.77 4.72
C VAL A 41 -25.73 -8.21 5.81
N GLY A 42 -25.78 -8.82 7.00
CA GLY A 42 -24.87 -8.49 8.09
C GLY A 42 -23.42 -8.68 7.63
N CYS A 43 -22.62 -7.61 7.67
CA CYS A 43 -21.21 -7.67 7.33
C CYS A 43 -20.36 -7.12 8.48
N SER A 44 -19.24 -7.78 8.74
CA SER A 44 -18.18 -7.25 9.61
C SER A 44 -17.34 -6.24 8.82
N ALA A 45 -17.97 -5.16 8.35
CA ALA A 45 -17.35 -4.16 7.48
C ALA A 45 -16.09 -3.56 8.12
N GLU A 46 -16.19 -3.09 9.36
CA GLU A 46 -15.07 -2.50 10.08
C GLU A 46 -13.91 -3.51 10.27
N PRO A 47 -14.13 -4.72 10.80
CA PRO A 47 -13.07 -5.72 10.93
C PRO A 47 -12.44 -6.12 9.60
N HIS A 48 -13.23 -6.33 8.54
CA HIS A 48 -12.69 -6.70 7.23
C HIS A 48 -11.87 -5.57 6.61
N VAL A 49 -12.37 -4.33 6.64
CA VAL A 49 -11.65 -3.18 6.09
C VAL A 49 -10.38 -2.91 6.88
N SER A 50 -10.44 -2.96 8.21
CA SER A 50 -9.27 -2.82 9.08
C SER A 50 -8.28 -3.96 8.85
N HIS A 51 -8.70 -5.22 8.90
CA HIS A 51 -7.77 -6.34 8.82
C HIS A 51 -7.13 -6.46 7.42
N VAL A 52 -7.93 -6.40 6.35
CA VAL A 52 -7.46 -6.62 4.98
C VAL A 52 -6.60 -5.45 4.49
N LEU A 53 -7.04 -4.22 4.72
CA LEU A 53 -6.32 -3.02 4.25
C LEU A 53 -5.21 -2.61 5.19
N SER A 54 -5.43 -2.58 6.51
CA SER A 54 -4.39 -2.13 7.45
C SER A 54 -3.18 -3.05 7.43
N ALA A 55 -3.35 -4.36 7.23
CA ALA A 55 -2.20 -5.29 7.11
C ALA A 55 -1.11 -4.79 6.13
N ARG A 56 -1.50 -4.12 5.04
CA ARG A 56 -0.53 -3.54 4.09
C ARG A 56 -0.28 -2.04 4.29
N MET A 57 -1.32 -1.28 4.65
CA MET A 57 -1.27 0.19 4.68
C MET A 57 -0.73 0.75 6.00
N SER A 58 -0.87 0.03 7.12
CA SER A 58 -0.36 0.48 8.43
C SER A 58 0.99 -0.13 8.80
N SER A 59 1.34 -1.31 8.26
CA SER A 59 2.57 -2.03 8.63
C SER A 59 3.86 -1.38 8.11
N ARG A 60 3.77 -0.62 7.02
CA ARG A 60 4.88 0.15 6.45
C ARG A 60 4.33 1.49 5.96
N PRO A 61 4.58 2.60 6.66
CA PRO A 61 4.15 3.91 6.20
C PRO A 61 4.85 4.21 4.88
N MET A 62 4.14 4.00 3.79
CA MET A 62 4.52 4.46 2.46
C MET A 62 3.59 5.61 2.15
N ALA A 63 4.14 6.72 1.66
CA ALA A 63 3.33 7.81 1.16
C ALA A 63 2.61 7.31 -0.10
N TRP A 64 1.36 6.88 0.08
CA TRP A 64 0.52 6.47 -1.03
C TRP A 64 -0.10 7.72 -1.65
N SER A 65 -0.01 7.85 -2.97
CA SER A 65 -0.92 8.76 -3.68
C SER A 65 -2.36 8.27 -3.54
N ILE A 66 -3.34 9.15 -3.71
CA ILE A 66 -4.78 8.80 -3.65
C ILE A 66 -5.09 7.64 -4.61
N GLY A 67 -4.60 7.73 -5.85
CA GLY A 67 -4.76 6.67 -6.84
C GLY A 67 -4.01 5.38 -6.48
N GLY A 68 -2.82 5.49 -5.89
CA GLY A 68 -2.05 4.34 -5.43
C GLY A 68 -2.75 3.59 -4.30
N ALA A 69 -3.28 4.31 -3.31
CA ALA A 69 -4.06 3.75 -2.22
C ALA A 69 -5.30 3.00 -2.73
N GLY A 70 -6.03 3.59 -3.69
CA GLY A 70 -7.21 2.96 -4.31
C GLY A 70 -6.87 1.65 -5.04
N ARG A 71 -5.83 1.64 -5.87
CA ARG A 71 -5.38 0.41 -6.56
C ARG A 71 -4.93 -0.66 -5.58
N MET A 72 -4.20 -0.27 -4.53
CA MET A 72 -3.78 -1.22 -3.50
C MET A 72 -4.97 -1.83 -2.76
N ALA A 73 -5.98 -1.03 -2.43
CA ALA A 73 -7.19 -1.54 -1.80
C ALA A 73 -7.87 -2.60 -2.68
N GLN A 74 -7.99 -2.33 -3.99
CA GLN A 74 -8.55 -3.29 -4.95
C GLN A 74 -7.74 -4.60 -5.00
N LEU A 75 -6.41 -4.52 -5.09
CA LEU A 75 -5.55 -5.71 -5.11
C LEU A 75 -5.71 -6.56 -3.83
N ARG A 76 -5.86 -5.91 -2.67
CA ARG A 76 -6.06 -6.61 -1.39
C ARG A 76 -7.43 -7.26 -1.30
N VAL A 77 -8.48 -6.63 -1.82
CA VAL A 77 -9.83 -7.22 -1.92
C VAL A 77 -9.81 -8.42 -2.87
N MET A 78 -9.14 -8.32 -4.02
CA MET A 78 -8.98 -9.43 -4.95
C MET A 78 -8.29 -10.63 -4.28
N GLU A 79 -7.17 -10.38 -3.59
CA GLU A 79 -6.44 -11.41 -2.85
C GLU A 79 -7.31 -12.06 -1.76
N ALA A 80 -8.06 -11.27 -0.99
CA ALA A 80 -8.99 -11.77 0.03
C ALA A 80 -10.14 -12.61 -0.57
N ASN A 81 -10.55 -12.30 -1.80
CA ASN A 81 -11.53 -13.08 -2.56
C ASN A 81 -10.91 -14.33 -3.24
N GLY A 82 -9.65 -14.66 -2.97
CA GLY A 82 -8.97 -15.84 -3.51
C GLY A 82 -8.32 -15.65 -4.88
N PHE A 83 -8.27 -14.42 -5.40
CA PHE A 83 -7.61 -14.14 -6.68
C PHE A 83 -6.08 -14.11 -6.52
N SER A 84 -5.38 -14.90 -7.33
CA SER A 84 -3.91 -14.91 -7.36
C SER A 84 -3.38 -13.72 -8.19
N VAL A 85 -3.13 -12.59 -7.51
CA VAL A 85 -2.52 -11.39 -8.11
C VAL A 85 -1.18 -11.72 -8.78
N ARG A 86 -0.40 -12.65 -8.18
CA ARG A 86 0.89 -13.10 -8.71
C ARG A 86 0.74 -13.76 -10.07
N GLU A 87 -0.17 -14.74 -10.19
CA GLU A 87 -0.38 -15.45 -11.46
C GLU A 87 -0.89 -14.51 -12.54
N HIS A 88 -1.87 -13.67 -12.20
CA HIS A 88 -2.39 -12.69 -13.15
C HIS A 88 -1.28 -11.75 -13.66
N TYR A 89 -0.43 -11.29 -12.76
CA TYR A 89 0.72 -10.45 -13.14
C TYR A 89 1.75 -11.21 -14.00
N ALA A 90 2.01 -12.48 -13.71
CA ALA A 90 2.90 -13.32 -14.53
C ALA A 90 2.35 -13.48 -15.95
N THR A 91 1.05 -13.72 -16.10
CA THR A 91 0.38 -13.79 -17.42
C THR A 91 0.44 -12.46 -18.17
N LEU A 92 0.26 -11.33 -17.47
CA LEU A 92 0.43 -10.01 -18.08
C LEU A 92 1.87 -9.80 -18.56
N LEU A 93 2.88 -10.22 -17.78
CA LEU A 93 4.28 -10.12 -18.16
C LEU A 93 4.65 -11.02 -19.33
N SER A 94 4.07 -12.22 -19.44
CA SER A 94 4.30 -13.12 -20.57
C SER A 94 3.64 -12.62 -21.85
N SER A 95 2.47 -11.99 -21.72
CA SER A 95 1.69 -11.45 -22.84
C SER A 95 2.22 -10.11 -23.34
N ARG A 96 2.86 -9.33 -22.45
CA ARG A 96 3.53 -8.11 -22.84
C ARG A 96 4.78 -8.51 -23.62
N GLU A 97 4.77 -8.25 -24.92
CA GLU A 97 6.00 -8.30 -25.70
C GLU A 97 7.03 -7.46 -24.96
N ARG A 98 8.10 -8.10 -24.48
CA ARG A 98 9.27 -7.38 -24.01
C ARG A 98 9.76 -6.63 -25.23
N GLY A 99 9.35 -5.37 -25.37
CA GLY A 99 10.04 -4.45 -26.25
C GLY A 99 11.50 -4.63 -25.91
N LYS A 100 12.29 -5.17 -26.85
CA LYS A 100 13.73 -5.30 -26.64
C LYS A 100 14.16 -3.89 -26.26
N LEU A 101 14.72 -3.73 -25.06
CA LEU A 101 15.43 -2.51 -24.70
C LEU A 101 16.62 -2.44 -25.66
N SER A 102 16.35 -1.95 -26.87
CA SER A 102 17.31 -1.84 -27.95
C SER A 102 17.96 -0.49 -27.77
N CYS A 103 18.91 -0.42 -26.85
CA CYS A 103 19.88 0.66 -26.88
C CYS A 103 20.85 0.37 -28.03
N ALA A 104 21.08 1.36 -28.90
CA ALA A 104 22.07 1.23 -29.95
C ALA A 104 23.44 0.94 -29.29
N PRO A 105 24.23 0.01 -29.84
CA PRO A 105 25.53 -0.35 -29.27
C PRO A 105 26.46 0.86 -29.14
N GLU A 106 26.30 1.87 -30.02
CA GLU A 106 27.01 3.13 -29.95
C GLU A 106 26.67 3.94 -28.69
N THR A 107 25.39 4.01 -28.32
CA THR A 107 24.95 4.70 -27.10
C THR A 107 25.55 4.03 -25.86
N ILE A 108 25.60 2.69 -25.83
CA ILE A 108 26.24 1.93 -24.75
C ILE A 108 27.74 2.23 -24.68
N ARG A 109 28.44 2.25 -25.83
CA ARG A 109 29.87 2.57 -25.92
C ARG A 109 30.16 4.02 -25.47
N ALA A 110 29.35 4.98 -25.89
CA ALA A 110 29.49 6.38 -25.50
C ALA A 110 29.28 6.56 -23.98
N GLN A 111 28.27 5.91 -23.40
CA GLN A 111 28.05 5.94 -21.96
C GLN A 111 29.16 5.26 -21.17
N ARG A 112 29.71 4.14 -21.67
CA ARG A 112 30.87 3.47 -21.06
C ARG A 112 32.14 4.30 -21.09
N THR A 113 32.42 4.99 -22.20
CA THR A 113 33.59 5.88 -22.30
C THR A 113 33.43 7.11 -21.41
N LEU A 114 32.22 7.67 -21.31
CA LEU A 114 31.91 8.73 -20.35
C LEU A 114 32.12 8.24 -18.91
N ALA A 115 31.52 7.10 -18.55
CA ALA A 115 31.65 6.50 -17.22
C ALA A 115 33.13 6.28 -16.85
N ALA A 116 33.93 5.67 -17.72
CA ALA A 116 35.36 5.45 -17.48
C ALA A 116 36.15 6.77 -17.29
N LYS A 117 35.85 7.83 -18.06
CA LYS A 117 36.51 9.15 -17.91
C LYS A 117 36.25 9.80 -16.56
N TYR A 118 35.04 9.63 -16.02
CA TYR A 118 34.65 10.23 -14.74
C TYR A 118 34.82 9.28 -13.56
N PHE A 119 35.08 7.99 -13.79
CA PHE A 119 35.21 6.96 -12.76
C PHE A 119 36.34 7.27 -11.77
N ASP A 120 37.55 7.52 -12.28
CA ASP A 120 38.72 7.87 -11.45
C ASP A 120 38.55 9.22 -10.72
N ARG A 121 37.79 10.14 -11.32
CA ARG A 121 37.53 11.47 -10.73
C ARG A 121 36.44 11.43 -9.66
N LEU A 122 35.52 10.47 -9.75
CA LEU A 122 34.42 10.36 -8.80
C LEU A 122 34.85 9.63 -7.52
N GLN A 123 35.76 8.63 -7.57
CA GLN A 123 36.12 7.75 -6.42
C GLN A 123 34.94 7.50 -5.46
N ALA A 124 33.73 7.44 -6.01
CA ALA A 124 32.52 7.53 -5.24
C ALA A 124 32.07 6.10 -5.01
N HIS A 125 32.18 5.65 -3.77
CA HIS A 125 31.50 4.46 -3.32
C HIS A 125 30.01 4.63 -3.59
N LEU A 126 29.50 4.05 -4.69
CA LEU A 126 28.09 4.15 -5.09
C LEU A 126 27.27 3.16 -4.27
N PRO A 127 26.54 3.58 -3.22
CA PRO A 127 25.83 2.65 -2.34
C PRO A 127 24.73 1.90 -3.08
N ALA A 128 24.25 2.47 -4.20
CA ALA A 128 23.29 1.84 -5.11
C ALA A 128 23.82 0.55 -5.76
N LEU A 129 25.14 0.32 -5.76
CA LEU A 129 25.78 -0.88 -6.31
C LEU A 129 26.09 -1.92 -5.21
N ASP A 130 25.97 -1.59 -3.93
CA ASP A 130 26.28 -2.50 -2.81
C ASP A 130 25.10 -3.36 -2.35
N GLY A 131 23.97 -3.26 -3.05
CA GLY A 131 22.80 -4.11 -2.83
C GLY A 131 23.02 -5.58 -3.22
N SER A 132 22.01 -6.41 -2.94
CA SER A 132 22.02 -7.84 -3.29
C SER A 132 22.26 -8.07 -4.80
N ARG A 133 22.89 -9.20 -5.15
CA ARG A 133 23.16 -9.60 -6.55
C ARG A 133 21.85 -9.93 -7.27
N ASN A 134 21.24 -8.92 -7.88
CA ASN A 134 20.04 -8.98 -8.69
C ASN A 134 20.41 -8.68 -10.14
N SER A 135 19.54 -9.02 -11.10
CA SER A 135 19.78 -8.75 -12.54
C SER A 135 20.07 -7.27 -12.80
N LEU A 136 19.35 -6.37 -12.14
CA LEU A 136 19.57 -4.92 -12.24
C LEU A 136 20.92 -4.49 -11.67
N THR A 137 21.31 -4.97 -10.49
CA THR A 137 22.62 -4.60 -9.89
C THR A 137 23.79 -5.17 -10.69
N MET A 138 23.64 -6.35 -11.30
CA MET A 138 24.63 -6.90 -12.24
C MET A 138 24.74 -6.05 -13.52
N VAL A 139 23.61 -5.62 -14.11
CA VAL A 139 23.63 -4.74 -15.29
C VAL A 139 24.26 -3.40 -14.97
N LEU A 140 23.88 -2.75 -13.86
CA LEU A 140 24.46 -1.48 -13.44
C LEU A 140 25.96 -1.59 -13.16
N LYS A 141 26.41 -2.67 -12.49
CA LYS A 141 27.84 -2.93 -12.30
C LYS A 141 28.58 -3.10 -13.64
N SER A 142 28.00 -3.80 -14.61
CA SER A 142 28.62 -3.98 -15.95
C SER A 142 28.70 -2.70 -16.80
N LEU A 143 27.88 -1.70 -16.47
CA LEU A 143 27.89 -0.38 -17.10
C LEU A 143 28.86 0.57 -16.38
N ALA A 144 28.89 0.53 -15.05
CA ALA A 144 29.74 1.38 -14.21
C ALA A 144 31.21 0.92 -14.21
N PHE A 145 31.44 -0.39 -14.20
CA PHE A 145 32.77 -1.02 -14.23
C PHE A 145 32.87 -1.91 -15.49
N PRO A 146 33.04 -1.33 -16.68
CA PRO A 146 33.37 -2.13 -17.85
C PRO A 146 34.72 -2.83 -17.59
N ALA A 147 34.75 -4.16 -17.74
CA ALA A 147 35.97 -4.97 -17.67
C ALA A 147 36.95 -4.61 -18.80
#